data_AF-A0A961Y0K2-F1
#
_entry.id   AF-A0A961Y0K2-F1
#
_cell.length_a   1.000
_cell.length_b   1.000
_cell.length_c   1.000
_cell.angle_alpha   90.00
_cell.angle_beta   90.00
_cell.angle_gamma   90.00
#
_symmetry.space_group_name_H-M   'P 1'
#
loop_
_entity.id
_entity.type
_entity.pdbx_description
1 polymer ?
#
loop_
_entity_poly.entity_id
_entity_poly.type
_entity_poly.pdbx_seq_one_letter_code
_entity_poly.pdbx_strand_id
1 'polypeptide(L)'
;MTIERAMYIVVPNEMAVEFAMLQERGDAALRRAAKLPAGDTKEVARFEALSAQIEKKALAYAAANPERASFSEWMPSVARSLLTREILATPDHGLPEDISDKLANGESIVVAARPHIPGATKFHSDEVGPRPPAEPWIAIRHDKRGAESERFEAIIENAIAGKGTKVAINPLAVSNRVLTETLRRHVHAAPSVSRIDIPVEYRDGSTADPFPLRAASLSNGPLPDWPILRFTLLSIRHVEMDHVVDGAWFRNSRISLPRPAGLTDAEAFAISTKQITKIRALGPRIIEMYQTGFQPAVTGFYRAVTNALVEHP
;
A
#
# COMPACT_ATOMS: atom_id res chain seq x y z
N MET A 1 16.56 -19.71 4.49
CA MET A 1 15.87 -20.25 5.67
C MET A 1 14.38 -20.13 5.38
N THR A 2 13.68 -21.22 5.09
CA THR A 2 12.24 -21.27 4.75
C THR A 2 11.48 -21.97 5.87
N ILE A 3 10.27 -21.48 6.15
CA ILE A 3 9.84 -21.23 7.54
C ILE A 3 8.65 -22.12 8.00
N GLU A 4 8.06 -22.96 7.15
CA GLU A 4 6.79 -23.60 7.52
C GLU A 4 6.78 -25.12 7.30
N ARG A 5 6.60 -25.86 8.40
CA ARG A 5 6.30 -27.31 8.38
C ARG A 5 4.78 -27.49 8.25
N ALA A 6 4.34 -28.36 7.35
CA ALA A 6 2.92 -28.71 7.25
C ALA A 6 2.58 -29.81 8.26
N MET A 7 1.46 -29.62 8.96
CA MET A 7 0.87 -30.59 9.86
C MET A 7 -0.47 -31.04 9.27
N TYR A 8 -0.59 -32.34 9.00
CA TYR A 8 -1.81 -32.98 8.51
C TYR A 8 -2.55 -33.55 9.71
N ILE A 9 -3.80 -33.15 9.88
CA ILE A 9 -4.62 -33.45 11.06
C ILE A 9 -5.86 -34.19 10.59
N VAL A 10 -5.97 -35.46 11.00
CA VAL A 10 -7.15 -36.28 10.73
C VAL A 10 -8.23 -35.87 11.71
N VAL A 11 -9.37 -35.42 11.23
CA VAL A 11 -10.46 -34.93 12.07
C VAL A 11 -11.67 -35.85 12.00
N PRO A 12 -12.45 -35.97 13.10
CA PRO A 12 -13.66 -36.77 13.10
C PRO A 12 -14.72 -36.14 12.19
N ASN A 13 -15.65 -36.97 11.68
CA ASN A 13 -16.68 -36.54 10.73
C ASN A 13 -17.51 -35.34 11.21
N GLU A 14 -17.83 -35.27 12.51
CA GLU A 14 -18.57 -34.15 13.09
C GLU A 14 -17.82 -32.82 12.92
N MET A 15 -16.51 -32.83 13.15
CA MET A 15 -15.64 -31.67 12.97
C MET A 15 -15.41 -31.36 11.49
N ALA A 16 -15.33 -32.38 10.64
CA ALA A 16 -15.23 -32.21 9.19
C ALA A 16 -16.45 -31.49 8.62
N VAL A 17 -17.67 -31.84 9.07
CA VAL A 17 -18.91 -31.16 8.68
C VAL A 17 -18.89 -29.70 9.13
N GLU A 18 -18.45 -29.43 10.36
CA GLU A 18 -18.29 -28.06 10.84
C GLU A 18 -17.30 -27.25 9.98
N PHE A 19 -16.14 -27.84 9.67
CA PHE A 19 -15.11 -27.18 8.87
C PHE A 19 -15.55 -26.93 7.44
N ALA A 20 -16.31 -27.85 6.83
CA ALA A 20 -16.91 -27.66 5.52
C ALA A 20 -17.84 -26.43 5.51
N MET A 21 -18.68 -26.25 6.54
CA MET A 21 -19.54 -25.06 6.66
C MET A 21 -18.75 -23.76 6.83
N LEU A 22 -17.68 -23.78 7.63
CA LEU A 22 -16.81 -22.61 7.81
C LEU A 22 -16.06 -22.27 6.52
N GLN A 23 -15.59 -23.28 5.79
CA GLN A 23 -14.94 -23.13 4.50
C GLN A 23 -15.90 -22.54 3.47
N GLU A 24 -17.12 -23.06 3.35
CA GLU A 24 -18.12 -22.54 2.41
C GLU A 24 -18.39 -21.05 2.65
N ARG A 25 -18.47 -20.64 3.92
CA ARG A 25 -18.61 -19.23 4.31
C ARG A 25 -17.36 -18.40 3.96
N GLY A 26 -16.17 -18.98 4.12
CA GLY A 26 -14.89 -18.40 3.70
C GLY A 26 -14.84 -18.18 2.19
N ASP A 27 -15.19 -19.20 1.39
CA ASP A 27 -15.25 -19.15 -0.06
C ASP A 27 -16.28 -18.12 -0.55
N ALA A 28 -17.42 -18.04 0.13
CA ALA A 28 -18.40 -16.99 -0.12
C ALA A 28 -17.83 -15.60 0.20
N ALA A 29 -17.01 -15.45 1.25
CA ALA A 29 -16.33 -14.20 1.57
C ALA A 29 -15.31 -13.83 0.49
N LEU A 30 -14.48 -14.75 0.03
CA LEU A 30 -13.54 -14.49 -1.09
C LEU A 30 -14.26 -14.10 -2.38
N ARG A 31 -15.34 -14.81 -2.74
CA ARG A 31 -16.18 -14.45 -3.89
C ARG A 31 -16.79 -13.06 -3.78
N ARG A 32 -17.09 -12.59 -2.56
CA ARG A 32 -17.53 -11.21 -2.31
C ARG A 32 -16.36 -10.23 -2.33
N ALA A 33 -15.21 -10.58 -1.77
CA ALA A 33 -13.99 -9.77 -1.76
C ALA A 33 -13.55 -9.40 -3.17
N ALA A 34 -13.63 -10.33 -4.12
CA ALA A 34 -13.32 -10.08 -5.54
C ALA A 34 -14.22 -9.03 -6.20
N LYS A 35 -15.38 -8.71 -5.60
CA LYS A 35 -16.33 -7.70 -6.07
C LYS A 35 -16.23 -6.38 -5.30
N LEU A 36 -15.41 -6.32 -4.25
CA LEU A 36 -15.23 -5.12 -3.44
C LEU A 36 -14.23 -4.16 -4.09
N PRO A 37 -14.34 -2.84 -3.82
CA PRO A 37 -13.34 -1.87 -4.24
C PRO A 37 -11.94 -2.21 -3.72
N ALA A 38 -10.90 -1.89 -4.49
CA ALA A 38 -9.52 -2.05 -4.06
C ALA A 38 -9.27 -1.30 -2.73
N GLY A 39 -8.71 -2.01 -1.74
CA GLY A 39 -8.47 -1.50 -0.40
C GLY A 39 -9.57 -1.80 0.62
N ASP A 40 -10.74 -2.31 0.21
CA ASP A 40 -11.73 -2.85 1.15
C ASP A 40 -11.34 -4.28 1.55
N THR A 41 -10.78 -4.39 2.75
CA THR A 41 -10.29 -5.67 3.28
C THR A 41 -11.33 -6.40 4.12
N LYS A 42 -12.59 -5.94 4.19
CA LYS A 42 -13.59 -6.50 5.10
C LYS A 42 -13.87 -7.98 4.87
N GLU A 43 -14.08 -8.38 3.62
CA GLU A 43 -14.36 -9.79 3.30
C GLU A 43 -13.08 -10.64 3.30
N VAL A 44 -11.91 -10.04 3.03
CA VAL A 44 -10.60 -10.70 3.20
C VAL A 44 -10.35 -11.01 4.67
N ALA A 45 -10.52 -10.03 5.56
CA ALA A 45 -10.41 -10.21 7.01
C ALA A 45 -11.44 -11.21 7.55
N ARG A 46 -12.65 -11.25 6.98
CA ARG A 46 -13.65 -12.28 7.32
C ARG A 46 -13.20 -13.68 6.88
N PHE A 47 -12.63 -13.81 5.68
CA PHE A 47 -12.05 -15.07 5.23
C PHE A 47 -10.93 -15.51 6.18
N GLU A 48 -9.97 -14.64 6.47
CA GLU A 48 -8.85 -14.92 7.37
C GLU A 48 -9.33 -15.34 8.77
N ALA A 49 -10.35 -14.66 9.31
CA ALA A 49 -10.93 -15.00 10.61
C ALA A 49 -11.64 -16.37 10.62
N LEU A 50 -12.22 -16.81 9.51
CA LEU A 50 -12.83 -18.14 9.37
C LEU A 50 -11.76 -19.22 9.21
N SER A 51 -10.73 -18.98 8.40
CA SER A 51 -9.58 -19.88 8.23
C SER A 51 -8.82 -20.08 9.54
N ALA A 52 -8.58 -19.00 10.29
CA ALA A 52 -7.94 -19.06 11.60
C ALA A 52 -8.79 -19.84 12.62
N GLN A 53 -10.12 -19.83 12.50
CA GLN A 53 -11.00 -20.64 13.37
C GLN A 53 -10.86 -22.14 13.07
N ILE A 54 -10.83 -22.54 11.79
CA ILE A 54 -10.60 -23.93 11.38
C ILE A 54 -9.24 -24.39 11.90
N GLU A 55 -8.19 -23.61 11.64
CA GLU A 55 -6.82 -23.94 12.06
C GLU A 55 -6.70 -24.06 13.58
N LYS A 56 -7.24 -23.09 14.34
CA LYS A 56 -7.23 -23.12 15.81
C LYS A 56 -7.91 -24.37 16.36
N LYS A 57 -9.06 -24.76 15.81
CA LYS A 57 -9.80 -25.95 16.24
C LYS A 57 -9.07 -27.24 15.89
N ALA A 58 -8.53 -27.33 14.67
CA ALA A 58 -7.74 -28.49 14.24
C ALA A 58 -6.48 -28.66 15.10
N LEU A 59 -5.75 -27.57 15.38
CA LEU A 59 -4.56 -27.60 16.25
C LEU A 59 -4.91 -27.99 17.70
N ALA A 60 -6.02 -27.50 18.23
CA ALA A 60 -6.48 -27.89 19.56
C ALA A 60 -6.85 -29.39 19.62
N TYR A 61 -7.51 -29.90 18.57
CA TYR A 61 -7.82 -31.32 18.44
C TYR A 61 -6.54 -32.18 18.36
N ALA A 62 -5.57 -31.78 17.54
CA ALA A 62 -4.31 -32.50 17.40
C ALA A 62 -3.45 -32.47 18.68
N ALA A 63 -3.50 -31.38 19.45
CA ALA A 63 -2.83 -31.32 20.75
C ALA A 63 -3.42 -32.32 21.77
N ALA A 64 -4.73 -32.59 21.68
CA ALA A 64 -5.40 -33.59 22.50
C ALA A 64 -5.29 -35.02 21.95
N ASN A 65 -5.02 -35.18 20.64
CA ASN A 65 -4.94 -36.47 19.94
C ASN A 65 -3.68 -36.53 19.05
N PRO A 66 -2.47 -36.62 19.62
CA PRO A 66 -1.23 -36.55 18.84
C PRO A 66 -1.09 -37.64 17.76
N GLU A 67 -1.70 -38.80 17.97
CA GLU A 67 -1.73 -39.93 17.02
C GLU A 67 -2.55 -39.64 15.75
N ARG A 68 -3.41 -38.60 15.80
CA ARG A 68 -4.21 -38.12 14.67
C ARG A 68 -3.49 -37.05 13.84
N ALA A 69 -2.26 -36.71 14.19
CA ALA A 69 -1.48 -35.71 13.48
C ALA A 69 -0.18 -36.28 12.90
N SER A 70 0.06 -35.99 11.64
CA SER A 70 1.28 -36.37 10.93
C SER A 70 1.96 -35.13 10.40
N PHE A 71 3.28 -35.09 10.51
CA PHE A 71 4.07 -33.98 10.01
C PHE A 71 4.73 -34.37 8.70
N SER A 72 4.58 -33.52 7.68
CA SER A 72 5.42 -33.64 6.48
C SER A 72 6.47 -32.55 6.48
N GLU A 73 7.66 -32.92 6.04
CA GLU A 73 8.71 -31.97 5.68
C GLU A 73 8.42 -31.23 4.37
N TRP A 74 7.49 -31.76 3.58
CA TRP A 74 7.10 -31.24 2.28
C TRP A 74 5.73 -30.56 2.35
N MET A 75 5.67 -29.29 1.97
CA MET A 75 4.42 -28.67 1.54
C MET A 75 4.25 -28.99 0.04
N PRO A 76 3.16 -29.65 -0.39
CA PRO A 76 2.84 -29.75 -1.80
C PRO A 76 2.92 -28.36 -2.45
N SER A 77 3.47 -28.26 -3.66
CA SER A 77 3.37 -27.03 -4.47
C SER A 77 1.91 -26.62 -4.71
N VAL A 78 0.98 -27.56 -4.53
CA VAL A 78 -0.48 -27.41 -4.51
C VAL A 78 -1.01 -26.76 -3.21
N ALA A 79 -0.22 -26.68 -2.14
CA ALA A 79 -0.54 -25.89 -0.93
C ALA A 79 -0.43 -24.37 -1.14
N ARG A 80 -0.15 -23.91 -2.37
CA ARG A 80 -0.56 -22.57 -2.83
C ARG A 80 -2.08 -22.38 -2.87
N SER A 81 -2.84 -23.44 -2.62
CA SER A 81 -4.30 -23.48 -2.55
C SER A 81 -4.88 -23.38 -1.13
N LEU A 82 -4.16 -22.78 -0.16
CA LEU A 82 -4.78 -22.40 1.13
C LEU A 82 -5.90 -21.34 0.97
N LEU A 83 -6.15 -20.87 -0.25
CA LEU A 83 -7.17 -19.88 -0.61
C LEU A 83 -8.15 -20.31 -1.71
N THR A 84 -7.93 -21.41 -2.46
CA THR A 84 -8.82 -21.74 -3.61
C THR A 84 -8.91 -23.22 -3.96
N ARG A 85 -9.93 -23.88 -3.41
CA ARG A 85 -10.45 -25.22 -3.79
C ARG A 85 -9.74 -26.41 -3.15
N GLU A 86 -10.61 -27.20 -2.53
CA GLU A 86 -10.45 -28.59 -2.06
C GLU A 86 -9.59 -28.78 -0.79
N ILE A 87 -10.28 -28.95 0.35
CA ILE A 87 -9.75 -29.65 1.54
C ILE A 87 -9.59 -31.17 1.27
N LEU A 88 -9.99 -31.64 0.08
CA LEU A 88 -9.69 -32.98 -0.39
C LEU A 88 -8.37 -32.90 -1.14
N ALA A 89 -7.26 -33.22 -0.48
CA ALA A 89 -6.06 -33.52 -1.22
C ALA A 89 -6.44 -34.60 -2.25
N THR A 90 -6.30 -34.35 -3.55
CA THR A 90 -6.43 -35.45 -4.51
C THR A 90 -5.24 -36.39 -4.27
N PRO A 91 -5.42 -37.72 -4.38
CA PRO A 91 -4.32 -38.67 -4.26
C PRO A 91 -3.38 -38.53 -5.46
N ASP A 92 -2.57 -37.47 -5.46
CA ASP A 92 -1.48 -37.33 -6.41
C ASP A 92 -0.29 -36.61 -5.78
N HIS A 93 0.88 -37.07 -6.21
CA HIS A 93 2.25 -36.86 -5.72
C HIS A 93 2.49 -35.84 -4.59
N GLY A 94 2.79 -36.34 -3.37
CA GLY A 94 3.52 -35.58 -2.34
C GLY A 94 2.98 -35.63 -0.90
N LEU A 95 1.88 -36.34 -0.64
CA LEU A 95 1.39 -36.59 0.72
C LEU A 95 2.22 -37.69 1.40
N PRO A 96 2.41 -37.64 2.74
CA PRO A 96 2.87 -38.79 3.50
C PRO A 96 2.01 -40.04 3.22
N GLU A 97 2.62 -41.22 3.19
CA GLU A 97 1.94 -42.49 2.90
C GLU A 97 0.78 -42.73 3.87
N ASP A 98 0.99 -42.48 5.16
CA ASP A 98 -0.02 -42.63 6.20
C ASP A 98 -1.22 -41.67 6.04
N ILE A 99 -1.00 -40.48 5.47
CA ILE A 99 -2.06 -39.51 5.16
C ILE A 99 -2.82 -39.89 3.90
N SER A 100 -2.12 -40.44 2.90
CA SER A 100 -2.72 -40.92 1.66
C SER A 100 -3.68 -42.08 1.91
N ASP A 101 -3.27 -43.04 2.75
CA ASP A 101 -4.10 -44.19 3.13
C ASP A 101 -5.36 -43.76 3.88
N LYS A 102 -5.22 -42.83 4.84
CA LYS A 102 -6.34 -42.30 5.61
C LYS A 102 -7.36 -41.58 4.73
N LEU A 103 -6.89 -40.78 3.79
CA LEU A 103 -7.74 -40.13 2.81
C LEU A 103 -8.45 -41.15 1.89
N ALA A 104 -7.73 -42.19 1.43
CA ALA A 104 -8.31 -43.26 0.62
C ALA A 104 -9.41 -44.04 1.37
N ASN A 105 -9.31 -44.10 2.70
CA ASN A 105 -10.33 -44.66 3.58
C ASN A 105 -11.50 -43.71 3.89
N GLY A 106 -11.54 -42.53 3.26
CA GLY A 106 -12.61 -41.55 3.43
C GLY A 106 -12.48 -40.69 4.69
N GLU A 107 -11.32 -40.67 5.35
CA GLU A 107 -11.09 -39.76 6.47
C GLU A 107 -10.91 -38.32 6.00
N SER A 108 -11.37 -37.38 6.82
CA SER A 108 -11.23 -35.94 6.56
C SER A 108 -9.95 -35.40 7.16
N ILE A 109 -9.21 -34.60 6.38
CA ILE A 109 -7.87 -34.13 6.74
C ILE A 109 -7.81 -32.62 6.65
N VAL A 110 -7.26 -31.97 7.67
CA VAL A 110 -6.97 -30.54 7.70
C VAL A 110 -5.45 -30.33 7.66
N VAL A 111 -5.00 -29.42 6.81
CA VAL A 111 -3.59 -29.02 6.72
C VAL A 111 -3.40 -27.70 7.45
N ALA A 112 -2.54 -27.69 8.47
CA ALA A 112 -2.13 -26.49 9.21
C ALA A 112 -0.66 -26.15 8.92
N ALA A 113 -0.37 -24.88 8.69
CA ALA A 113 0.99 -24.40 8.49
C ALA A 113 1.63 -24.04 9.84
N ARG A 114 2.87 -24.48 10.09
CA ARG A 114 3.60 -24.17 11.32
C ARG A 114 4.75 -23.20 11.02
N PRO A 115 4.50 -21.87 11.00
CA PRO A 115 5.44 -20.84 10.55
C PRO A 115 6.65 -20.61 11.47
N HIS A 116 6.85 -21.46 12.47
CA HIS A 116 7.97 -21.37 13.41
C HIS A 116 8.75 -22.69 13.51
N ILE A 117 8.44 -23.66 12.64
CA ILE A 117 9.14 -24.94 12.57
C ILE A 117 9.82 -25.04 11.20
N PRO A 118 11.14 -25.22 11.13
CA PRO A 118 11.84 -25.39 9.86
C PRO A 118 11.24 -26.53 9.02
N GLY A 119 10.88 -26.24 7.76
CA GLY A 119 10.44 -27.24 6.77
C GLY A 119 11.58 -27.61 5.80
N ALA A 120 11.42 -28.67 4.98
CA ALA A 120 12.44 -29.13 4.03
C ALA A 120 12.20 -28.67 2.57
N THR A 121 11.21 -27.82 2.32
CA THR A 121 10.94 -27.26 0.99
C THR A 121 12.18 -26.53 0.46
N LYS A 122 12.87 -27.16 -0.49
CA LYS A 122 13.93 -26.53 -1.27
C LYS A 122 13.28 -25.54 -2.23
N PHE A 123 13.78 -24.31 -2.26
CA PHE A 123 13.41 -23.38 -3.31
C PHE A 123 13.60 -24.07 -4.67
N HIS A 124 12.61 -23.96 -5.57
CA HIS A 124 12.97 -23.83 -6.98
C HIS A 124 13.71 -22.50 -7.07
N SER A 125 15.03 -22.55 -6.87
CA SER A 125 15.88 -21.46 -7.30
C SER A 125 15.80 -21.48 -8.81
N ASP A 126 14.97 -20.63 -9.38
CA ASP A 126 15.36 -20.01 -10.65
C ASP A 126 16.72 -19.37 -10.36
N GLU A 127 17.82 -20.06 -10.74
CA GLU A 127 19.27 -19.75 -10.84
C GLU A 127 19.89 -18.49 -10.19
N VAL A 128 19.22 -17.81 -9.28
CA VAL A 128 19.62 -16.57 -8.66
C VAL A 128 19.66 -16.87 -7.17
N GLY A 129 20.88 -17.04 -6.66
CA GLY A 129 21.13 -17.24 -5.24
C GLY A 129 20.46 -16.18 -4.36
N PRO A 130 20.46 -16.36 -3.02
CA PRO A 130 19.89 -15.37 -2.11
C PRO A 130 20.48 -14.01 -2.45
N ARG A 131 19.62 -13.07 -2.90
CA ARG A 131 20.06 -11.70 -3.13
C ARG A 131 20.71 -11.24 -1.83
N PRO A 132 21.95 -10.71 -1.86
CA PRO A 132 22.56 -10.18 -0.67
C PRO A 132 21.58 -9.17 -0.04
N PRO A 133 21.48 -9.13 1.30
CA PRO A 133 20.67 -8.10 1.95
C PRO A 133 21.06 -6.75 1.36
N ALA A 134 20.06 -5.94 0.98
CA ALA A 134 20.32 -4.61 0.45
C ALA A 134 21.22 -3.87 1.44
N GLU A 135 22.24 -3.18 0.93
CA GLU A 135 23.11 -2.38 1.78
C GLU A 135 22.24 -1.41 2.61
N PRO A 136 22.42 -1.38 3.94
CA PRO A 136 21.64 -0.51 4.78
C PRO A 136 21.90 0.94 4.35
N TRP A 137 20.84 1.65 3.99
CA TRP A 137 20.92 3.07 3.68
C TRP A 137 21.24 3.84 4.97
N ILE A 138 22.35 4.58 4.98
CA ILE A 138 22.82 5.38 6.11
C ILE A 138 22.64 6.85 5.75
N ALA A 139 21.82 7.56 6.53
CA ALA A 139 21.68 9.00 6.42
C ALA A 139 22.99 9.71 6.84
N ILE A 140 23.32 10.79 6.14
CA ILE A 140 24.38 11.71 6.55
C ILE A 140 23.90 12.52 7.76
N ARG A 141 22.65 12.97 7.75
CA ARG A 141 22.02 13.61 8.91
C ARG A 141 21.50 12.58 9.91
N HIS A 142 21.91 12.75 11.16
CA HIS A 142 21.55 11.86 12.25
C HIS A 142 20.17 12.13 12.87
N ASP A 143 19.51 13.25 12.52
CA ASP A 143 18.15 13.50 12.97
C ASP A 143 17.13 12.83 12.04
N LYS A 144 16.02 12.32 12.61
CA LYS A 144 14.98 11.57 11.88
C LYS A 144 14.48 12.32 10.63
N ARG A 145 14.36 13.65 10.73
CA ARG A 145 13.81 14.47 9.66
C ARG A 145 14.84 14.72 8.56
N GLY A 146 16.10 14.95 8.93
CA GLY A 146 17.22 15.00 8.00
C GLY A 146 17.32 13.71 7.19
N ALA A 147 17.26 12.57 7.86
CA ALA A 147 17.26 11.26 7.21
C ALA A 147 16.08 11.06 6.26
N GLU A 148 14.86 11.41 6.67
CA GLU A 148 13.67 11.33 5.82
C GLU A 148 13.80 12.21 4.56
N SER A 149 14.33 13.43 4.72
CA SER A 149 14.57 14.36 3.62
C SER A 149 15.61 13.84 2.64
N GLU A 150 16.76 13.34 3.13
CA GLU A 150 17.82 12.79 2.29
C GLU A 150 17.35 11.57 1.50
N ARG A 151 16.59 10.69 2.14
CA ARG A 151 16.04 9.51 1.48
C ARG A 151 15.07 9.90 0.37
N PHE A 152 14.15 10.83 0.65
CA PHE A 152 13.17 11.24 -0.35
C PHE A 152 13.82 12.01 -1.51
N GLU A 153 14.81 12.86 -1.23
CA GLU A 153 15.61 13.55 -2.24
C GLU A 153 16.38 12.57 -3.13
N ALA A 154 17.00 11.54 -2.55
CA ALA A 154 17.65 10.48 -3.33
C ALA A 154 16.66 9.71 -4.24
N ILE A 155 15.42 9.49 -3.79
CA ILE A 155 14.37 8.88 -4.63
C ILE A 155 14.07 9.78 -5.84
N ILE A 156 13.89 11.09 -5.64
CA ILE A 156 13.61 12.03 -6.72
C ILE A 156 14.79 12.11 -7.70
N GLU A 157 16.02 12.24 -7.20
CA GLU A 157 17.22 12.30 -8.04
C GLU A 157 17.47 11.01 -8.84
N ASN A 158 17.24 9.85 -8.23
CA ASN A 158 17.29 8.58 -8.95
C ASN A 158 16.21 8.49 -10.03
N ALA A 159 14.99 8.97 -9.72
CA ALA A 159 13.91 9.01 -10.70
C ALA A 159 14.23 9.95 -11.87
N ILE A 160 14.80 11.13 -11.59
CA ILE A 160 15.29 12.07 -12.60
C ILE A 160 16.38 11.44 -13.48
N ALA A 161 17.32 10.70 -12.86
CA ALA A 161 18.42 10.06 -13.56
C ALA A 161 18.01 8.78 -14.32
N GLY A 162 16.74 8.36 -14.24
CA GLY A 162 16.28 7.08 -14.78
C GLY A 162 16.94 5.85 -14.14
N LYS A 163 17.43 5.99 -12.90
CA LYS A 163 18.13 4.93 -12.16
C LYS A 163 17.13 4.21 -11.24
N GLY A 164 17.10 2.88 -11.31
CA GLY A 164 16.30 2.01 -10.43
C GLY A 164 15.20 1.24 -11.16
N THR A 165 14.63 0.24 -10.49
CA THR A 165 13.60 -0.65 -11.06
C THR A 165 12.20 -0.04 -11.10
N LYS A 166 11.97 1.06 -10.38
CA LYS A 166 10.74 1.85 -10.41
C LYS A 166 11.07 3.34 -10.41
N VAL A 167 10.90 3.98 -11.57
CA VAL A 167 11.09 5.43 -11.78
C VAL A 167 9.77 6.14 -11.44
N ALA A 168 9.47 6.29 -10.15
CA ALA A 168 8.26 6.98 -9.70
C ALA A 168 8.49 7.72 -8.38
N ILE A 169 7.84 8.88 -8.24
CA ILE A 169 7.70 9.56 -6.96
C ILE A 169 6.77 8.70 -6.09
N ASN A 170 7.29 8.28 -4.94
CA ASN A 170 6.53 7.55 -3.95
C ASN A 170 6.50 8.35 -2.63
N PRO A 171 5.39 9.04 -2.30
CA PRO A 171 5.30 9.86 -1.09
C PRO A 171 5.17 9.03 0.20
N LEU A 172 5.23 7.70 0.13
CA LEU A 172 5.07 6.81 1.28
C LEU A 172 6.01 7.14 2.44
N ALA A 173 5.42 7.24 3.64
CA ALA A 173 6.15 7.46 4.89
C ALA A 173 7.03 8.72 4.90
N VAL A 174 6.71 9.70 4.06
CA VAL A 174 7.32 11.03 4.05
C VAL A 174 6.40 12.02 4.76
N SER A 175 6.93 12.75 5.73
CA SER A 175 6.23 13.83 6.40
C SER A 175 5.85 14.93 5.41
N ASN A 176 4.69 15.54 5.62
CA ASN A 176 4.16 16.60 4.75
C ASN A 176 5.18 17.69 4.44
N ARG A 177 5.92 18.13 5.46
CA ARG A 177 6.91 19.18 5.30
C ARG A 177 8.04 18.73 4.39
N VAL A 178 8.55 17.51 4.56
CA VAL A 178 9.59 16.97 3.67
C VAL A 178 9.05 16.79 2.25
N LEU A 179 7.84 16.26 2.09
CA LEU A 179 7.19 16.11 0.78
C LEU A 179 7.09 17.45 0.05
N THR A 180 6.48 18.45 0.70
CA THR A 180 6.26 19.78 0.14
C THR A 180 7.56 20.50 -0.20
N GLU A 181 8.52 20.56 0.73
CA GLU A 181 9.77 21.28 0.52
C GLU A 181 10.65 20.61 -0.54
N THR A 182 10.69 19.28 -0.56
CA THR A 182 11.44 18.55 -1.60
C THR A 182 10.79 18.74 -2.97
N LEU A 183 9.46 18.61 -3.10
CA LEU A 183 8.79 18.89 -4.37
C LEU A 183 9.02 20.34 -4.83
N ARG A 184 8.89 21.34 -3.94
CA ARG A 184 9.17 22.74 -4.26
C ARG A 184 10.59 22.93 -4.81
N ARG A 185 11.60 22.32 -4.19
CA ARG A 185 13.00 22.41 -4.65
C ARG A 185 13.18 21.85 -6.05
N HIS A 186 12.59 20.69 -6.36
CA HIS A 186 12.75 20.07 -7.67
C HIS A 186 11.81 20.63 -8.75
N VAL A 187 10.75 21.37 -8.39
CA VAL A 187 9.91 22.11 -9.36
C VAL A 187 10.68 23.27 -9.99
N HIS A 188 11.62 23.88 -9.26
CA HIS A 188 12.39 25.02 -9.74
C HIS A 188 13.17 24.67 -11.03
N ALA A 189 12.90 25.41 -12.10
CA ALA A 189 13.63 25.31 -13.35
C ALA A 189 14.91 26.16 -13.27
N ALA A 190 16.07 25.50 -13.23
CA ALA A 190 17.34 26.19 -13.46
C ALA A 190 17.45 26.58 -14.95
N PRO A 191 18.13 27.71 -15.28
CA PRO A 191 18.39 28.06 -16.67
C PRO A 191 19.03 26.89 -17.43
N SER A 192 18.51 26.60 -18.62
CA SER A 192 19.02 25.56 -19.53
C SER A 192 18.76 24.10 -19.13
N VAL A 193 17.92 23.83 -18.13
CA VAL A 193 17.51 22.46 -17.78
C VAL A 193 16.08 22.20 -18.24
N SER A 194 15.86 21.09 -18.96
CA SER A 194 14.53 20.72 -19.44
C SER A 194 13.61 20.23 -18.32
N ARG A 195 12.32 20.53 -18.46
CA ARG A 195 11.24 19.94 -17.67
C ARG A 195 11.29 18.42 -17.74
N ILE A 196 10.97 17.77 -16.61
CA ILE A 196 10.84 16.32 -16.51
C ILE A 196 9.54 16.00 -15.81
N ASP A 197 8.72 15.16 -16.41
CA ASP A 197 7.48 14.67 -15.82
C ASP A 197 7.71 13.27 -15.24
N ILE A 198 7.63 13.14 -13.91
CA ILE A 198 7.90 11.87 -13.21
C ILE A 198 6.60 11.20 -12.78
N PRO A 199 6.38 9.90 -13.06
CA PRO A 199 5.22 9.17 -12.58
C PRO A 199 5.06 9.25 -11.07
N VAL A 200 3.82 9.24 -10.58
CA VAL A 200 3.52 9.17 -9.14
C VAL A 200 2.85 7.84 -8.85
N GLU A 201 3.36 7.10 -7.87
CA GLU A 201 2.80 5.82 -7.42
C GLU A 201 2.50 5.88 -5.91
N TYR A 202 1.33 5.37 -5.50
CA TYR A 202 0.90 5.33 -4.12
C TYR A 202 0.99 3.92 -3.51
N ARG A 203 0.79 3.84 -2.18
CA ARG A 203 0.85 2.58 -1.40
C ARG A 203 -0.04 1.46 -1.94
N ASP A 204 -1.21 1.83 -2.43
CA ASP A 204 -2.21 0.90 -2.95
C ASP A 204 -1.91 0.43 -4.39
N GLY A 205 -0.74 0.81 -4.94
CA GLY A 205 -0.34 0.50 -6.31
C GLY A 205 -1.02 1.38 -7.36
N SER A 206 -1.91 2.29 -6.96
CA SER A 206 -2.51 3.23 -7.88
C SER A 206 -1.50 4.29 -8.32
N THR A 207 -1.67 4.78 -9.54
CA THR A 207 -0.84 5.81 -10.13
C THR A 207 -1.64 7.09 -10.32
N ALA A 208 -0.94 8.22 -10.33
CA ALA A 208 -1.48 9.51 -10.73
C ALA A 208 -0.75 10.06 -11.96
N ASP A 209 -1.30 11.15 -12.52
CA ASP A 209 -0.63 11.89 -13.58
C ASP A 209 0.77 12.32 -13.15
N PRO A 210 1.75 12.29 -14.07
CA PRO A 210 3.13 12.66 -13.77
C PRO A 210 3.24 14.03 -13.10
N PHE A 211 4.13 14.12 -12.11
CA PHE A 211 4.43 15.37 -11.44
C PHE A 211 5.51 16.14 -12.23
N PRO A 212 5.26 17.42 -12.56
CA PRO A 212 6.19 18.24 -13.30
C PRO A 212 7.33 18.73 -12.40
N LEU A 213 8.55 18.31 -12.71
CA LEU A 213 9.79 18.82 -12.11
C LEU A 213 10.52 19.71 -13.12
N ARG A 214 11.34 20.63 -12.59
CA ARG A 214 12.12 21.60 -13.38
C ARG A 214 11.24 22.39 -14.34
N ALA A 215 10.05 22.76 -13.87
CA ALA A 215 8.97 23.24 -14.70
C ALA A 215 8.73 24.74 -14.53
N ALA A 216 8.91 25.29 -13.31
CA ALA A 216 8.57 26.67 -13.01
C ALA A 216 9.75 27.45 -12.45
N SER A 217 9.86 28.73 -12.83
CA SER A 217 10.79 29.67 -12.20
C SER A 217 10.23 30.11 -10.86
N LEU A 218 10.93 29.81 -9.78
CA LEU A 218 10.52 30.16 -8.41
C LEU A 218 11.44 31.25 -7.85
N SER A 219 10.83 32.23 -7.19
CA SER A 219 11.55 33.30 -6.48
C SER A 219 11.49 33.06 -4.97
N ASN A 220 12.60 33.33 -4.29
CA ASN A 220 12.66 33.45 -2.82
C ASN A 220 12.74 34.91 -2.36
N GLY A 221 12.46 35.86 -3.26
CA GLY A 221 12.43 37.27 -2.93
C GLY A 221 11.29 37.63 -1.96
N PRO A 222 11.29 38.87 -1.43
CA PRO A 222 10.19 39.33 -0.59
C PRO A 222 8.88 39.23 -1.36
N LEU A 223 7.83 38.77 -0.67
CA LEU A 223 6.50 38.75 -1.25
C LEU A 223 6.03 40.21 -1.46
N PRO A 224 5.45 40.53 -2.63
CA PRO A 224 4.81 41.82 -2.84
C PRO A 224 3.69 42.05 -1.83
N ASP A 225 3.32 43.31 -1.60
CA ASP A 225 2.17 43.66 -0.76
C ASP A 225 0.84 43.42 -1.52
N TRP A 226 0.50 42.15 -1.71
CA TRP A 226 -0.73 41.70 -2.34
C TRP A 226 -1.72 41.19 -1.30
N PRO A 227 -3.04 41.27 -1.56
CA PRO A 227 -4.02 40.71 -0.63
C PRO A 227 -3.79 39.21 -0.41
N ILE A 228 -3.85 38.81 0.86
CA ILE A 228 -3.59 37.45 1.32
C ILE A 228 -4.91 36.69 1.44
N LEU A 229 -4.94 35.46 0.94
CA LEU A 229 -5.99 34.49 1.18
C LEU A 229 -5.43 33.29 1.95
N ARG A 230 -6.03 32.99 3.09
CA ARG A 230 -5.61 31.93 4.02
C ARG A 230 -6.54 30.73 3.90
N PHE A 231 -5.99 29.56 3.61
CA PHE A 231 -6.78 28.34 3.49
C PHE A 231 -6.20 27.21 4.33
N THR A 232 -7.08 26.45 5.00
CA THR A 232 -6.73 25.07 5.35
C THR A 232 -6.82 24.20 4.10
N LEU A 233 -5.95 23.20 3.97
CA LEU A 233 -5.99 22.32 2.80
C LEU A 233 -7.28 21.49 2.78
N LEU A 234 -7.75 21.02 3.95
CA LEU A 234 -8.90 20.13 4.05
C LEU A 234 -9.80 20.53 5.23
N SER A 235 -11.10 20.68 4.98
CA SER A 235 -12.09 21.07 6.01
C SER A 235 -12.14 20.09 7.18
N ILE A 236 -12.50 20.55 8.39
CA ILE A 236 -12.76 19.70 9.58
C ILE A 236 -11.49 18.99 10.12
N ARG A 237 -10.32 19.15 9.48
CA ARG A 237 -9.05 18.58 9.95
C ARG A 237 -8.28 19.48 10.91
N HIS A 238 -8.53 20.79 10.84
CA HIS A 238 -7.91 21.82 11.67
C HIS A 238 -8.97 22.82 12.14
N VAL A 239 -9.98 22.34 12.88
CA VAL A 239 -11.09 23.19 13.37
C VAL A 239 -10.59 24.32 14.28
N GLU A 240 -9.45 24.12 14.93
CA GLU A 240 -8.75 25.15 15.69
C GLU A 240 -8.35 26.36 14.84
N MET A 241 -8.21 26.19 13.52
CA MET A 241 -7.82 27.24 12.58
C MET A 241 -9.00 27.97 11.93
N ASP A 242 -10.25 27.54 12.18
CA ASP A 242 -11.43 28.09 11.50
C ASP A 242 -11.61 29.61 11.74
N HIS A 243 -11.02 30.15 12.82
CA HIS A 243 -11.04 31.58 13.14
C HIS A 243 -9.91 32.41 12.49
N VAL A 244 -8.89 31.77 11.91
CA VAL A 244 -7.73 32.45 11.28
C VAL A 244 -7.65 32.26 9.77
N VAL A 245 -8.45 31.36 9.19
CA VAL A 245 -8.48 31.09 7.75
C VAL A 245 -9.74 31.64 7.09
N ASP A 246 -9.64 31.99 5.81
CA ASP A 246 -10.77 32.43 4.99
C ASP A 246 -11.63 31.26 4.49
N GLY A 247 -11.09 30.04 4.56
CA GLY A 247 -11.83 28.82 4.27
C GLY A 247 -10.97 27.56 4.17
N ALA A 248 -11.59 26.51 3.63
CA ALA A 248 -10.93 25.26 3.31
C ALA A 248 -10.84 25.07 1.79
N TRP A 249 -9.66 24.73 1.30
CA TRP A 249 -9.41 24.47 -0.12
C TRP A 249 -10.18 23.24 -0.59
N PHE A 250 -10.16 22.16 0.19
CA PHE A 250 -10.93 20.95 -0.09
C PHE A 250 -12.01 20.68 0.96
N ARG A 251 -13.15 20.16 0.50
CA ARG A 251 -14.15 19.54 1.39
C ARG A 251 -13.71 18.12 1.74
N ASN A 252 -13.65 17.80 3.04
CA ASN A 252 -13.28 16.48 3.54
C ASN A 252 -14.21 15.38 3.00
N SER A 253 -15.53 15.65 2.93
CA SER A 253 -16.51 14.72 2.38
C SER A 253 -16.29 14.38 0.90
N ARG A 254 -15.55 15.21 0.17
CA ARG A 254 -15.25 14.99 -1.25
C ARG A 254 -13.87 14.37 -1.46
N ILE A 255 -12.89 14.78 -0.66
CA ILE A 255 -11.50 14.35 -0.84
C ILE A 255 -11.19 13.06 -0.07
N SER A 256 -11.70 12.88 1.15
CA SER A 256 -11.46 11.69 1.99
C SER A 256 -12.44 10.53 1.73
N LEU A 257 -12.92 10.38 0.50
CA LEU A 257 -13.74 9.23 0.11
C LEU A 257 -12.88 7.96 -0.02
N PRO A 258 -13.40 6.76 0.32
CA PRO A 258 -12.72 5.51 0.06
C PRO A 258 -12.58 5.27 -1.45
N ARG A 259 -11.38 5.47 -1.98
CA ARG A 259 -11.02 5.22 -3.39
C ARG A 259 -9.50 5.12 -3.53
N PRO A 260 -9.00 4.57 -4.64
CA PRO A 260 -7.57 4.60 -4.96
C PRO A 260 -6.95 5.99 -4.78
N ALA A 261 -5.75 6.04 -4.21
CA ALA A 261 -5.05 7.27 -3.92
C ALA A 261 -4.81 8.11 -5.18
N GLY A 262 -4.49 7.49 -6.31
CA GLY A 262 -4.36 8.14 -7.62
C GLY A 262 -5.64 8.86 -8.06
N LEU A 263 -6.82 8.31 -7.78
CA LEU A 263 -8.09 8.99 -8.06
C LEU A 263 -8.35 10.17 -7.12
N THR A 264 -7.91 10.08 -5.87
CA THR A 264 -8.01 11.20 -4.92
C THR A 264 -7.08 12.35 -5.34
N ASP A 265 -5.88 12.02 -5.79
CA ASP A 265 -4.93 12.97 -6.33
C ASP A 265 -5.45 13.65 -7.60
N ALA A 266 -6.01 12.90 -8.56
CA ALA A 266 -6.66 13.45 -9.75
C ALA A 266 -7.83 14.39 -9.41
N GLU A 267 -8.65 14.03 -8.43
CA GLU A 267 -9.74 14.87 -7.93
C GLU A 267 -9.21 16.16 -7.28
N ALA A 268 -8.17 16.05 -6.45
CA ALA A 268 -7.52 17.19 -5.81
C ALA A 268 -6.90 18.15 -6.83
N PHE A 269 -6.27 17.60 -7.87
CA PHE A 269 -5.76 18.36 -9.01
C PHE A 269 -6.90 19.12 -9.72
N ALA A 270 -7.96 18.43 -10.14
CA ALA A 270 -9.07 19.03 -10.86
C ALA A 270 -9.78 20.14 -10.07
N ILE A 271 -9.96 19.96 -8.76
CA ILE A 271 -10.52 20.98 -7.88
C ILE A 271 -9.56 22.18 -7.76
N SER A 272 -8.27 21.93 -7.58
CA SER A 272 -7.27 22.97 -7.40
C SER A 272 -7.10 23.82 -8.65
N THR A 273 -7.04 23.21 -9.84
CA THR A 273 -7.01 23.93 -11.12
C THR A 273 -8.20 24.88 -11.23
N LYS A 274 -9.43 24.40 -10.96
CA LYS A 274 -10.64 25.24 -10.99
C LYS A 274 -10.58 26.41 -10.01
N GLN A 275 -10.07 26.19 -8.80
CA GLN A 275 -9.94 27.25 -7.79
C GLN A 275 -8.87 28.26 -8.15
N ILE A 276 -7.70 27.82 -8.61
CA ILE A 276 -6.61 28.69 -9.06
C ILE A 276 -7.08 29.57 -10.22
N THR A 277 -7.77 29.02 -11.22
CA THR A 277 -8.33 29.81 -12.33
C THR A 277 -9.26 30.92 -11.81
N LYS A 278 -10.14 30.60 -10.85
CA LYS A 278 -11.06 31.59 -10.26
C LYS A 278 -10.33 32.66 -9.46
N ILE A 279 -9.35 32.29 -8.64
CA ILE A 279 -8.57 33.23 -7.83
C ILE A 279 -7.77 34.16 -8.74
N ARG A 280 -7.18 33.65 -9.81
CA ARG A 280 -6.44 34.46 -10.79
C ARG A 280 -7.30 35.51 -11.47
N ALA A 281 -8.57 35.23 -11.71
CA ALA A 281 -9.51 36.21 -12.26
C ALA A 281 -9.75 37.42 -11.32
N LEU A 282 -9.37 37.32 -10.04
CA LEU A 282 -9.45 38.41 -9.05
C LEU A 282 -8.17 39.27 -9.00
N GLY A 283 -7.16 38.97 -9.81
CA GLY A 283 -5.86 39.64 -9.83
C GLY A 283 -4.80 38.99 -8.92
N PRO A 284 -3.62 39.62 -8.77
CA PRO A 284 -2.52 39.08 -7.95
C PRO A 284 -2.88 38.94 -6.48
N ARG A 285 -2.55 37.80 -5.89
CA ARG A 285 -2.86 37.42 -4.50
C ARG A 285 -1.74 36.54 -3.93
N ILE A 286 -1.58 36.60 -2.61
CA ILE A 286 -0.79 35.61 -1.87
C ILE A 286 -1.75 34.54 -1.35
N ILE A 287 -1.38 33.28 -1.52
CA ILE A 287 -2.12 32.14 -0.95
C ILE A 287 -1.28 31.56 0.18
N GLU A 288 -1.76 31.67 1.41
CA GLU A 288 -1.22 30.97 2.57
C GLU A 288 -1.98 29.66 2.75
N MET A 289 -1.27 28.54 2.66
CA MET A 289 -1.86 27.20 2.72
C MET A 289 -1.41 26.46 3.98
N TYR A 290 -2.37 26.11 4.84
CA TYR A 290 -2.16 25.31 6.04
C TYR A 290 -2.48 23.84 5.75
N GLN A 291 -1.43 23.01 5.72
CA GLN A 291 -1.48 21.66 5.15
C GLN A 291 -1.71 20.55 6.19
N THR A 292 -2.61 19.62 5.84
CA THR A 292 -2.91 18.39 6.61
C THR A 292 -2.20 17.15 6.07
N GLY A 293 -2.11 16.07 6.85
CA GLY A 293 -1.46 14.76 6.57
C GLY A 293 -2.00 13.91 5.41
N PHE A 294 -2.61 14.46 4.37
CA PHE A 294 -3.25 13.66 3.31
C PHE A 294 -2.50 13.73 1.97
N GLN A 295 -1.51 12.86 1.82
CA GLN A 295 -0.52 12.89 0.73
C GLN A 295 -1.11 12.98 -0.69
N PRO A 296 -2.15 12.20 -1.09
CA PRO A 296 -2.68 12.32 -2.44
C PRO A 296 -3.28 13.70 -2.73
N ALA A 297 -3.95 14.31 -1.74
CA ALA A 297 -4.49 15.65 -1.89
C ALA A 297 -3.39 16.71 -1.97
N VAL A 298 -2.31 16.54 -1.21
CA VAL A 298 -1.12 17.41 -1.25
C VAL A 298 -0.46 17.34 -2.62
N THR A 299 -0.19 16.14 -3.12
CA THR A 299 0.44 15.95 -4.44
C THR A 299 -0.41 16.56 -5.55
N GLY A 300 -1.72 16.27 -5.58
CA GLY A 300 -2.62 16.81 -6.59
C GLY A 300 -2.74 18.34 -6.53
N PHE A 301 -2.78 18.92 -5.33
CA PHE A 301 -2.74 20.37 -5.12
C PHE A 301 -1.46 20.99 -5.68
N TYR A 302 -0.28 20.51 -5.27
CA TYR A 302 0.99 21.08 -5.73
C TYR A 302 1.21 20.86 -7.22
N ARG A 303 0.74 19.76 -7.80
CA ARG A 303 0.78 19.57 -9.26
C ARG A 303 -0.05 20.63 -9.98
N ALA A 304 -1.24 20.95 -9.48
CA ALA A 304 -2.08 22.01 -10.04
C ALA A 304 -1.43 23.39 -9.91
N VAL A 305 -0.80 23.69 -8.77
CA VAL A 305 -0.05 24.93 -8.56
C VAL A 305 1.12 25.04 -9.55
N THR A 306 1.93 23.99 -9.69
CA THR A 306 3.04 23.99 -10.64
C THR A 306 2.56 24.20 -12.07
N ASN A 307 1.51 23.50 -12.50
CA ASN A 307 0.96 23.70 -13.85
C ASN A 307 0.47 25.13 -14.06
N ALA A 308 -0.21 25.72 -13.08
CA ALA A 308 -0.66 27.10 -13.18
C ALA A 308 0.50 28.10 -13.28
N LEU A 309 1.61 27.87 -12.57
CA LEU A 309 2.83 28.69 -12.66
C LEU A 309 3.54 28.52 -14.01
N VAL A 310 3.51 27.32 -14.59
CA VAL A 310 4.07 27.07 -15.93
C VAL A 310 3.25 27.77 -17.01
N GLU A 311 1.92 27.68 -16.92
CA GLU A 311 1.00 28.32 -17.87
C GLU A 311 1.01 29.85 -17.75
N HIS A 312 1.34 30.36 -16.57
CA HIS A 312 1.26 31.78 -16.21
C HIS A 312 2.41 32.20 -15.28
N PRO A 313 3.63 32.34 -15.82
CA PRO A 313 4.84 32.63 -15.06
C PRO A 313 4.86 34.01 -14.41
#